data_AF-A0A1W9ULP9-F1
#
_entry.id   AF-A0A1W9ULP9-F1
#
_cell.length_a   1.000
_cell.length_b   1.000
_cell.length_c   1.000
_cell.angle_alpha   90.00
_cell.angle_beta   90.00
_cell.angle_gamma   90.00
#
_symmetry.space_group_name_H-M   'P 1'
#
loop_
_entity.id
_entity.type
_entity.pdbx_description
1 polymer ?
#
loop_
_entity_poly.entity_id
_entity_poly.type
_entity_poly.pdbx_seq_one_letter_code
_entity_poly.pdbx_strand_id
1 'polypeptide(L)'
;MPLFYPSFDALRLADGLLGEIGNQTPGFEGRVGAAWYWRLPAGILAIAHLDHTVTEERWDIIRAQASTPRAGIFSTADFPFAAYATSATSPPFIHDLQGRAEWSNRLYFQMGHLIGEVAHWVGMLHAVAISPQISSPSSFPALSPLERKLVQYTLDDLGGVFTIKALHQKFSDHISRHRLSKLARAWEARELLTSRPRRVTYALRLLMEREE
;
A
#
# COMPACT_ATOMS: atom_id res chain seq x y z
N MET A 1 -11.75 18.29 -8.17
CA MET A 1 -11.71 16.81 -8.33
C MET A 1 -13.15 16.31 -8.40
N PRO A 2 -13.46 15.34 -9.27
CA PRO A 2 -14.79 14.73 -9.28
C PRO A 2 -15.05 14.06 -7.93
N LEU A 3 -16.26 14.22 -7.41
CA LEU A 3 -16.69 13.61 -6.16
C LEU A 3 -16.85 12.09 -6.40
N PHE A 4 -16.05 11.28 -5.72
CA PHE A 4 -16.21 9.83 -5.72
C PHE A 4 -17.30 9.46 -4.72
N TYR A 5 -18.38 8.85 -5.21
CA TYR A 5 -19.47 8.33 -4.39
C TYR A 5 -19.43 6.82 -4.41
N PRO A 6 -19.03 6.17 -3.30
CA PRO A 6 -19.00 4.71 -3.22
C PRO A 6 -20.42 4.15 -3.33
N SER A 7 -20.55 2.95 -3.89
CA SER A 7 -21.84 2.24 -3.91
C SER A 7 -22.27 1.85 -2.49
N PHE A 8 -23.58 1.66 -2.28
CA PHE A 8 -24.09 1.18 -0.98
C PHE A 8 -23.53 -0.18 -0.57
N ASP A 9 -23.21 -1.03 -1.55
CA ASP A 9 -22.60 -2.33 -1.27
C ASP A 9 -21.13 -2.17 -0.87
N ALA A 10 -20.38 -1.27 -1.50
CA ALA A 10 -19.02 -0.92 -1.10
C ALA A 10 -18.98 -0.35 0.33
N LEU A 11 -19.92 0.55 0.66
CA LEU A 11 -20.05 1.10 2.02
C LEU A 11 -20.37 0.01 3.05
N ARG A 12 -21.29 -0.92 2.74
CA ARG A 12 -21.67 -2.00 3.66
C ARG A 12 -20.52 -2.98 3.90
N LEU A 13 -19.77 -3.30 2.86
CA LEU A 13 -18.58 -4.14 2.98
C LEU A 13 -17.49 -3.44 3.80
N ALA A 14 -17.25 -2.16 3.52
CA ALA A 14 -16.27 -1.36 4.26
C ALA A 14 -16.70 -1.17 5.73
N ASP A 15 -17.99 -1.03 6.03
CA ASP A 15 -18.51 -1.00 7.40
C ASP A 15 -18.19 -2.29 8.16
N GLY A 16 -18.39 -3.45 7.53
CA GLY A 16 -18.02 -4.74 8.13
C GLY A 16 -16.51 -4.86 8.36
N LEU A 17 -15.70 -4.47 7.37
CA LEU A 17 -14.25 -4.57 7.43
C LEU A 17 -13.64 -3.62 8.47
N LEU A 18 -14.01 -2.34 8.43
CA LEU A 18 -13.46 -1.31 9.31
C LEU A 18 -14.04 -1.44 10.72
N GLY A 19 -15.24 -2.02 10.87
CA GLY A 19 -15.75 -2.48 12.16
C GLY A 19 -14.88 -3.58 12.76
N GLU A 20 -14.48 -4.57 11.98
CA GLU A 20 -13.60 -5.65 12.45
C GLU A 20 -12.19 -5.13 12.82
N ILE A 21 -11.63 -4.23 12.02
CA ILE A 21 -10.38 -3.53 12.38
C ILE A 21 -10.58 -2.72 13.67
N GLY A 22 -11.71 -2.03 13.81
CA GLY A 22 -12.07 -1.28 15.01
C GLY A 22 -12.14 -2.16 16.26
N ASN A 23 -12.62 -3.41 16.15
CA ASN A 23 -12.61 -4.37 17.27
C ASN A 23 -11.19 -4.77 17.68
N GLN A 24 -10.23 -4.73 16.75
CA GLN A 24 -8.83 -5.12 16.98
C GLN A 24 -7.92 -3.94 17.34
N THR A 25 -8.43 -2.71 17.29
CA THR A 25 -7.62 -1.48 17.44
C THR A 25 -8.25 -0.51 18.45
N PRO A 26 -7.45 0.21 19.25
CA PRO A 26 -7.98 1.19 20.19
C PRO A 26 -8.49 2.44 19.47
N GLY A 27 -9.50 3.10 20.06
CA GLY A 27 -9.89 4.46 19.68
C GLY A 27 -10.81 4.58 18.46
N PHE A 28 -11.36 3.47 17.94
CA PHE A 28 -12.33 3.52 16.85
C PHE A 28 -13.62 4.25 17.26
N GLU A 29 -14.02 5.28 16.51
CA GLU A 29 -15.23 6.09 16.76
C GLU A 29 -16.38 5.77 15.80
N GLY A 30 -16.14 4.90 14.81
CA GLY A 30 -17.13 4.54 13.79
C GLY A 30 -17.06 5.42 12.54
N ARG A 31 -18.17 5.45 11.79
CA ARG A 31 -18.28 6.13 10.48
C ARG A 31 -19.03 7.45 10.57
N VAL A 32 -18.52 8.47 9.86
CA VAL A 32 -19.26 9.69 9.52
C VAL A 32 -19.18 9.90 8.01
N GLY A 33 -20.34 9.92 7.34
CA GLY A 33 -20.38 10.00 5.87
C GLY A 33 -19.73 8.77 5.22
N ALA A 34 -18.72 8.98 4.37
CA ALA A 34 -17.96 7.93 3.69
C ALA A 34 -16.57 7.67 4.32
N ALA A 35 -16.38 8.13 5.57
CA ALA A 35 -15.11 8.04 6.28
C ALA A 35 -15.26 7.42 7.67
N TRP A 36 -14.26 6.64 8.08
CA TRP A 36 -14.17 5.95 9.36
C TRP A 36 -13.05 6.54 10.19
N TYR A 37 -13.26 6.67 11.50
CA TYR A 37 -12.43 7.50 12.35
C TYR A 37 -11.85 6.70 13.52
N TRP A 38 -10.59 6.99 13.84
CA TRP A 38 -9.94 6.61 15.09
C TRP A 38 -9.42 7.85 15.79
N ARG A 39 -9.75 7.98 17.07
CA ARG A 39 -9.13 8.95 17.97
C ARG A 39 -8.11 8.23 18.84
N LEU A 40 -6.84 8.49 18.55
CA LEU A 40 -5.71 7.89 19.23
C LEU A 40 -5.09 8.90 20.22
N PRO A 41 -4.23 8.43 21.15
CA PRO A 41 -3.53 9.33 22.08
C PRO A 41 -2.68 10.40 21.36
N ALA A 42 -2.20 11.39 22.12
CA ALA A 42 -1.45 12.54 21.61
C ALA A 42 -2.21 13.42 20.59
N GLY A 43 -3.54 13.29 20.52
CA GLY A 43 -4.39 14.08 19.63
C GLY A 43 -4.29 13.63 18.16
N ILE A 44 -3.89 12.38 17.92
CA ILE A 44 -3.87 11.79 16.59
C ILE A 44 -5.30 11.43 16.17
N LEU A 45 -5.72 11.99 15.04
CA LEU A 45 -6.94 11.61 14.34
C LEU A 45 -6.57 10.81 13.10
N ALA A 46 -6.93 9.53 13.08
CA ALA A 46 -6.80 8.70 11.88
C ALA A 46 -8.16 8.58 11.18
N ILE A 47 -8.14 8.68 9.86
CA ILE A 47 -9.32 8.68 9.00
C ILE A 47 -9.07 7.70 7.87
N ALA A 48 -9.96 6.74 7.67
CA ALA A 48 -10.01 5.89 6.49
C ALA A 48 -11.20 6.31 5.62
N HIS A 49 -11.07 6.34 4.30
CA HIS A 49 -12.19 6.56 3.38
C HIS A 49 -11.99 5.77 2.09
N LEU A 50 -13.08 5.47 1.40
CA LEU A 50 -13.03 4.79 0.11
C LEU A 50 -12.60 5.78 -0.98
N ASP A 51 -11.71 5.34 -1.84
CA ASP A 51 -11.33 6.03 -3.07
C ASP A 51 -11.00 5.00 -4.17
N HIS A 52 -10.42 5.46 -5.27
CA HIS A 52 -9.97 4.64 -6.37
C HIS A 52 -8.59 5.10 -6.88
N THR A 53 -7.86 4.19 -7.52
CA THR A 53 -6.65 4.53 -8.27
C THR A 53 -7.01 5.03 -9.66
N VAL A 54 -6.30 6.05 -10.13
CA VAL A 54 -6.35 6.51 -11.53
C VAL A 54 -5.25 5.77 -12.30
N THR A 55 -5.41 4.45 -12.41
CA THR A 55 -4.54 3.56 -13.20
C THR A 55 -5.33 3.00 -14.39
N GLU A 56 -4.65 2.41 -15.38
CA GLU A 56 -5.30 1.76 -16.53
C GLU A 56 -6.36 0.72 -16.09
N GLU A 57 -6.14 0.09 -14.95
CA GLU A 57 -7.12 -0.69 -14.22
C GLU A 57 -7.66 0.14 -13.04
N ARG A 58 -8.97 0.34 -12.93
CA ARG A 58 -9.57 1.03 -11.77
C ARG A 58 -9.61 0.06 -10.59
N TRP A 59 -8.82 0.33 -9.56
CA TRP A 59 -8.89 -0.37 -8.28
C TRP A 59 -9.58 0.50 -7.25
N ASP A 60 -10.57 -0.03 -6.53
CA ASP A 60 -11.05 0.65 -5.33
C ASP A 60 -9.96 0.50 -4.24
N ILE A 61 -9.83 1.51 -3.38
CA ILE A 61 -8.84 1.54 -2.30
C ILE A 61 -9.46 2.13 -1.04
N ILE A 62 -8.90 1.77 0.11
CA ILE A 62 -9.10 2.49 1.36
C ILE A 62 -7.91 3.43 1.52
N ARG A 63 -8.15 4.73 1.39
CA ARG A 63 -7.17 5.75 1.75
C ARG A 63 -7.26 6.04 3.24
N ALA A 64 -6.15 5.84 3.94
CA ALA A 64 -6.00 6.18 5.34
C ALA A 64 -5.06 7.36 5.51
N GLN A 65 -5.39 8.26 6.42
CA GLN A 65 -4.58 9.43 6.77
C GLN A 65 -4.59 9.60 8.28
N ALA A 66 -3.46 9.99 8.86
CA ALA A 66 -3.36 10.38 10.25
C ALA A 66 -2.88 11.81 10.35
N SER A 67 -3.53 12.58 11.22
CA SER A 67 -3.20 13.98 11.46
C SER A 67 -3.17 14.34 12.94
N THR A 68 -2.47 15.41 13.28
CA THR A 68 -2.58 16.08 14.58
C THR A 68 -2.81 17.57 14.38
N PRO A 69 -3.36 18.30 15.38
CA PRO A 69 -3.52 19.75 15.28
C PRO A 69 -2.21 20.51 15.05
N ARG A 70 -1.06 19.93 15.43
CA ARG A 70 0.26 20.57 15.31
C ARG A 70 0.98 20.26 14.01
N ALA A 71 0.94 19.00 13.56
CA ALA A 71 1.70 18.54 12.41
C ALA A 71 0.89 18.53 11.10
N GLY A 72 -0.44 18.73 11.17
CA GLY A 72 -1.30 18.42 10.04
C GLY A 72 -1.26 16.92 9.74
N ILE A 73 -1.38 16.53 8.46
CA ILE A 73 -1.26 15.13 8.02
C ILE A 73 0.20 14.71 8.10
N PHE A 74 0.50 13.67 8.89
CA PHE A 74 1.86 13.16 9.08
C PHE A 74 2.04 11.70 8.65
N SER A 75 0.96 10.99 8.36
CA SER A 75 0.99 9.63 7.83
C SER A 75 -0.16 9.41 6.86
N THR A 76 0.11 8.72 5.76
CA THR A 76 -0.88 8.32 4.76
C THR A 76 -0.59 6.90 4.31
N ALA A 77 -1.62 6.10 4.09
CA ALA A 77 -1.52 4.75 3.56
C ALA A 77 -2.68 4.47 2.60
N ASP A 78 -2.41 3.79 1.50
CA ASP A 78 -3.44 3.32 0.58
C ASP A 78 -3.47 1.79 0.70
N PHE A 79 -4.63 1.25 1.06
CA PHE A 79 -4.85 -0.19 1.14
C PHE A 79 -5.75 -0.63 -0.01
N PRO A 80 -5.42 -1.72 -0.72
CA PRO A 80 -6.32 -2.27 -1.73
C PRO A 80 -7.72 -2.47 -1.15
N PHE A 81 -8.78 -2.28 -1.94
CA PHE A 81 -10.18 -2.61 -1.58
C PHE A 81 -10.92 -3.11 -2.81
N ALA A 82 -11.61 -4.25 -2.76
CA ALA A 82 -12.30 -4.77 -3.94
C ALA A 82 -13.72 -5.24 -3.60
N ALA A 83 -14.67 -4.32 -3.59
CA ALA A 83 -16.07 -4.64 -3.27
C ALA A 83 -16.72 -5.53 -4.35
N TYR A 84 -16.56 -5.20 -5.62
CA TYR A 84 -17.25 -5.89 -6.72
C TYR A 84 -16.82 -7.35 -6.92
N ALA A 85 -15.59 -7.70 -6.51
CA ALA A 85 -15.11 -9.09 -6.54
C ALA A 85 -15.73 -9.96 -5.42
N THR A 86 -16.33 -9.34 -4.39
CA THR A 86 -16.79 -10.02 -3.17
C THR A 86 -18.32 -10.04 -3.02
N SER A 87 -19.03 -9.19 -3.75
CA SER A 87 -20.49 -9.11 -3.70
C SER A 87 -21.14 -10.22 -4.54
N ALA A 88 -21.98 -11.06 -3.91
CA ALA A 88 -22.77 -12.09 -4.60
C ALA A 88 -23.89 -11.51 -5.47
N THR A 89 -24.26 -10.25 -5.24
CA THR A 89 -25.37 -9.54 -5.92
C THR A 89 -24.89 -8.51 -6.93
N SER A 90 -23.60 -8.21 -6.96
CA SER A 90 -23.01 -7.32 -7.97
C SER A 90 -22.34 -8.18 -9.04
N PRO A 91 -22.62 -7.94 -10.33
CA PRO A 91 -21.90 -8.66 -11.37
C PRO A 91 -20.39 -8.33 -11.25
N PRO A 92 -19.50 -9.33 -11.24
CA PRO A 92 -18.07 -9.13 -11.05
C PRO A 92 -17.46 -8.54 -12.32
N PHE A 93 -17.59 -7.22 -12.51
CA PHE A 93 -16.95 -6.52 -13.62
C PHE A 93 -15.62 -5.93 -13.13
N ILE A 94 -14.52 -6.65 -13.41
CA ILE A 94 -13.25 -5.99 -13.66
C ILE A 94 -13.17 -5.88 -15.19
N HIS A 95 -13.13 -4.66 -15.72
CA HIS A 95 -12.89 -4.45 -17.14
C HIS A 95 -11.40 -4.69 -17.39
N ASP A 96 -11.05 -5.79 -18.06
CA ASP A 96 -9.80 -5.90 -18.81
C ASP A 96 -9.84 -4.88 -19.97
N LEU A 97 -8.68 -4.28 -20.26
CA LEU A 97 -8.34 -3.37 -21.36
C LEU A 97 -8.92 -3.74 -22.74
N GLN A 98 -9.37 -4.98 -22.97
CA GLN A 98 -9.95 -5.44 -24.24
C GLN A 98 -11.50 -5.55 -24.23
N GLY A 99 -12.17 -5.10 -23.17
CA GLY A 99 -13.64 -5.09 -23.09
C GLY A 99 -14.27 -6.47 -22.96
N ARG A 100 -13.49 -7.52 -22.70
CA ARG A 100 -13.99 -8.84 -22.33
C ARG A 100 -14.06 -8.93 -20.82
N ALA A 101 -15.26 -9.13 -20.30
CA ALA A 101 -15.47 -9.39 -18.88
C ALA A 101 -14.92 -10.80 -18.58
N GLU A 102 -13.69 -10.88 -18.07
CA GLU A 102 -13.19 -12.13 -17.51
C GLU A 102 -13.71 -12.31 -16.09
N TRP A 103 -14.26 -13.49 -15.82
CA TRP A 103 -14.61 -13.94 -14.47
C TRP A 103 -13.34 -14.03 -13.64
N SER A 104 -12.97 -12.95 -12.95
CA SER A 104 -11.97 -12.99 -11.89
C SER A 104 -12.55 -13.74 -10.69
N ASN A 105 -12.64 -15.06 -10.84
CA ASN A 105 -12.88 -15.95 -9.72
C ASN A 105 -11.69 -15.83 -8.76
N ARG A 106 -11.94 -15.27 -7.58
CA ARG A 106 -11.35 -15.67 -6.29
C ARG A 106 -9.88 -15.35 -5.95
N LEU A 107 -9.02 -14.83 -6.83
CA LEU A 107 -7.59 -15.11 -6.64
C LEU A 107 -6.72 -14.17 -5.77
N TYR A 108 -7.06 -12.91 -5.46
CA TYR A 108 -6.05 -12.05 -4.77
C TYR A 108 -6.55 -11.12 -3.67
N PHE A 109 -7.82 -11.20 -3.25
CA PHE A 109 -8.33 -10.34 -2.19
C PHE A 109 -8.48 -11.11 -0.87
N GLN A 110 -7.39 -11.22 -0.10
CA GLN A 110 -7.44 -11.80 1.24
C GLN A 110 -7.90 -10.74 2.24
N MET A 111 -9.20 -10.73 2.54
CA MET A 111 -9.80 -9.77 3.48
C MET A 111 -9.09 -9.76 4.86
N GLY A 112 -8.60 -10.92 5.31
CA GLY A 112 -7.80 -11.03 6.53
C GLY A 112 -6.45 -10.33 6.46
N HIS A 113 -5.80 -10.32 5.28
CA HIS A 113 -4.55 -9.57 5.08
C HIS A 113 -4.80 -8.06 5.15
N LEU A 114 -5.85 -7.59 4.46
CA LEU A 114 -6.27 -6.20 4.51
C LEU A 114 -6.58 -5.75 5.94
N ILE A 115 -7.36 -6.55 6.70
CA ILE A 115 -7.63 -6.28 8.12
C ILE A 115 -6.33 -6.20 8.91
N GLY A 116 -5.41 -7.15 8.72
CA GLY A 116 -4.12 -7.19 9.39
C GLY A 116 -3.25 -5.95 9.10
N GLU A 117 -3.17 -5.53 7.84
CA GLU A 117 -2.37 -4.37 7.43
C GLU A 117 -2.93 -3.06 7.99
N VAL A 118 -4.24 -2.84 7.89
CA VAL A 118 -4.87 -1.62 8.42
C VAL A 118 -4.77 -1.60 9.94
N ALA A 119 -5.04 -2.73 10.62
CA ALA A 119 -4.91 -2.83 12.07
C ALA A 119 -3.47 -2.58 12.54
N HIS A 120 -2.48 -3.11 11.81
CA HIS A 120 -1.07 -2.86 12.09
C HIS A 120 -0.71 -1.37 11.93
N TRP A 121 -1.20 -0.71 10.89
CA TRP A 121 -0.99 0.72 10.70
C TRP A 121 -1.58 1.56 11.84
N VAL A 122 -2.82 1.30 12.26
CA VAL A 122 -3.43 1.96 13.43
C VAL A 122 -2.63 1.67 14.70
N GLY A 123 -2.18 0.43 14.88
CA GLY A 123 -1.32 0.02 16.00
C GLY A 123 0.01 0.79 16.05
N MET A 124 0.66 1.01 14.91
CA MET A 124 1.87 1.83 14.82
C MET A 124 1.61 3.29 15.21
N LEU A 125 0.50 3.89 14.77
CA LEU A 125 0.12 5.26 15.15
C LEU A 125 -0.09 5.38 16.66
N HIS A 126 -0.76 4.39 17.26
CA HIS A 126 -0.96 4.32 18.70
C HIS A 126 0.37 4.17 19.46
N ALA A 127 1.30 3.35 18.96
CA ALA A 127 2.62 3.18 19.56
C ALA A 127 3.48 4.46 19.51
N VAL A 128 3.46 5.19 18.39
CA VAL A 128 4.13 6.50 18.25
C VAL A 128 3.61 7.52 19.27
N ALA A 129 2.33 7.46 19.62
CA ALA A 129 1.74 8.34 20.62
C ALA A 129 2.18 8.04 22.06
N ILE A 130 2.44 6.77 22.38
CA ILE A 130 2.83 6.32 23.72
C ILE A 130 4.35 6.44 23.95
N SER A 131 5.15 6.21 22.91
CA SER A 131 6.59 6.38 22.95
C SER A 131 7.05 7.23 21.78
N PRO A 132 7.12 8.57 21.93
CA PRO A 132 7.55 9.48 20.87
C PRO A 132 9.02 9.31 20.47
N GLN A 133 9.79 8.46 21.18
CA GLN A 133 11.14 8.06 20.78
C GLN A 133 11.16 6.96 19.71
N ILE A 134 10.01 6.37 19.38
CA ILE A 134 9.84 5.63 18.13
C ILE A 134 9.73 6.70 17.06
N SER A 135 10.86 6.99 16.41
CA SER A 135 10.91 7.82 15.21
C SER A 135 9.73 7.44 14.32
N SER A 136 9.02 8.45 13.78
CA SER A 136 8.04 8.27 12.70
C SER A 136 8.52 7.11 11.81
N PRO A 137 7.67 6.13 11.42
CA PRO A 137 8.09 5.15 10.44
C PRO A 137 8.63 5.97 9.29
N SER A 138 9.96 5.92 9.14
CA SER A 138 10.70 6.88 8.34
C SER A 138 9.99 6.94 7.02
N SER A 139 9.62 8.15 6.60
CA SER A 139 9.20 8.47 5.24
C SER A 139 9.78 7.44 4.30
N PHE A 140 8.92 6.70 3.58
CA PHE A 140 9.30 5.61 2.68
C PHE A 140 10.71 5.87 2.13
N PRO A 141 11.70 5.02 2.42
CA PRO A 141 13.09 5.38 2.25
C PRO A 141 13.31 5.83 0.82
N ALA A 142 13.65 7.12 0.64
CA ALA A 142 13.95 7.68 -0.65
C ALA A 142 15.07 6.85 -1.27
N LEU A 143 14.85 6.37 -2.49
CA LEU A 143 15.86 5.59 -3.19
C LEU A 143 17.06 6.49 -3.44
N SER A 144 18.25 6.04 -3.05
CA SER A 144 19.47 6.72 -3.45
C SER A 144 19.60 6.76 -4.98
N PRO A 145 20.36 7.70 -5.56
CA PRO A 145 20.54 7.78 -7.01
C PRO A 145 21.05 6.47 -7.65
N LEU A 146 21.86 5.70 -6.91
CA LEU A 146 22.33 4.39 -7.35
C LEU A 146 21.22 3.34 -7.33
N GLU A 147 20.39 3.34 -6.30
CA GLU A 147 19.24 2.43 -6.20
C GLU A 147 18.22 2.70 -7.29
N ARG A 148 17.95 3.97 -7.61
CA ARG A 148 17.11 4.36 -8.75
C ARG A 148 17.65 3.79 -10.06
N LYS A 149 18.96 3.94 -10.32
CA LYS A 149 19.61 3.36 -11.52
C LYS A 149 19.52 1.84 -11.58
N LEU A 150 19.63 1.15 -10.44
CA LEU A 150 19.47 -0.30 -10.38
C LEU A 150 18.04 -0.74 -10.71
N VAL A 151 17.04 -0.05 -10.17
CA VAL A 151 15.62 -0.33 -10.44
C VAL A 151 15.29 -0.04 -11.90
N GLN A 152 15.70 1.12 -12.42
CA GLN A 152 15.52 1.52 -13.82
C GLN A 152 16.10 0.46 -14.77
N TYR A 153 17.37 0.09 -14.61
CA TYR A 153 18.00 -0.94 -15.43
C TYR A 153 17.31 -2.30 -15.30
N THR A 154 16.78 -2.63 -14.12
CA THR A 154 16.04 -3.88 -13.93
C THR A 154 14.72 -3.87 -14.71
N LEU A 155 14.02 -2.74 -14.77
CA LEU A 155 12.78 -2.59 -15.51
C LEU A 155 13.02 -2.59 -17.02
N ASP A 156 13.98 -1.80 -17.48
CA ASP A 156 14.23 -1.56 -18.90
C ASP A 156 14.96 -2.73 -19.57
N ASP A 157 16.04 -3.24 -18.95
CA ASP A 157 16.93 -4.21 -19.57
C ASP A 157 16.71 -5.65 -19.09
N LEU A 158 16.17 -5.84 -17.87
CA LEU A 158 15.96 -7.17 -17.27
C LEU A 158 14.48 -7.59 -17.18
N GLY A 159 13.57 -6.82 -17.79
CA GLY A 159 12.13 -7.12 -17.81
C GLY A 159 11.51 -7.23 -16.41
N GLY A 160 12.01 -6.42 -15.46
CA GLY A 160 11.58 -6.40 -14.06
C GLY A 160 12.18 -7.50 -13.18
N VAL A 161 13.04 -8.38 -13.69
CA VAL A 161 13.65 -9.46 -12.92
C VAL A 161 14.94 -8.99 -12.22
N PHE A 162 14.91 -8.91 -10.89
CA PHE A 162 16.04 -8.42 -10.10
C PHE A 162 17.14 -9.49 -9.96
N THR A 163 18.02 -9.53 -10.95
CA THR A 163 19.09 -10.54 -11.06
C THR A 163 20.42 -9.98 -10.56
N ILE A 164 20.85 -10.40 -9.36
CA ILE A 164 22.10 -9.95 -8.72
C ILE A 164 23.32 -10.12 -9.64
N LYS A 165 23.41 -11.23 -10.40
CA LYS A 165 24.54 -11.49 -11.31
C LYS A 165 24.60 -10.44 -12.42
N ALA A 166 23.47 -10.16 -13.06
CA ALA A 166 23.38 -9.19 -14.15
C ALA A 166 23.61 -7.75 -13.66
N LEU A 167 23.02 -7.39 -12.51
CA LEU A 167 23.21 -6.08 -11.89
C LEU A 167 24.66 -5.84 -11.46
N HIS A 168 25.32 -6.84 -10.88
CA HIS A 168 26.73 -6.72 -10.52
C HIS A 168 27.62 -6.59 -11.75
N GLN A 169 27.31 -7.27 -12.85
CA GLN A 169 28.07 -7.16 -14.09
C GLN A 169 27.99 -5.75 -14.70
N LYS A 170 26.84 -5.07 -14.56
CA LYS A 170 26.63 -3.72 -15.08
C LYS A 170 27.15 -2.61 -14.15
N PHE A 171 27.05 -2.81 -12.83
CA PHE A 171 27.33 -1.77 -11.82
C PHE A 171 28.50 -2.14 -10.88
N SER A 172 29.42 -3.03 -11.31
CA SER A 172 30.53 -3.53 -10.47
C SER A 172 31.36 -2.43 -9.82
N ASP A 173 31.55 -1.31 -10.53
CA ASP A 173 32.41 -0.21 -10.08
C ASP A 173 31.74 0.64 -8.99
N HIS A 174 30.42 0.49 -8.82
CA HIS A 174 29.59 1.31 -7.95
C HIS A 174 29.01 0.51 -6.77
N ILE A 175 28.86 -0.82 -6.91
CA ILE A 175 28.29 -1.67 -5.87
C ILE A 175 28.86 -3.08 -5.90
N SER A 176 29.30 -3.56 -4.73
CA SER A 176 29.78 -4.93 -4.58
C SER A 176 28.62 -5.93 -4.59
N ARG A 177 28.89 -7.17 -5.03
CA ARG A 177 27.90 -8.26 -5.06
C ARG A 177 27.30 -8.55 -3.69
N HIS A 178 28.09 -8.41 -2.62
CA HIS A 178 27.64 -8.58 -1.25
C HIS A 178 26.62 -7.50 -0.86
N ARG A 179 26.90 -6.23 -1.17
CA ARG A 179 25.99 -5.11 -0.91
C ARG A 179 24.70 -5.24 -1.71
N LEU A 180 24.78 -5.63 -2.99
CA LEU A 180 23.60 -5.96 -3.82
C LEU A 180 22.73 -7.07 -3.19
N SER A 181 23.35 -8.11 -2.65
CA SER A 181 22.61 -9.22 -2.01
C SER A 181 21.94 -8.78 -0.71
N LYS A 182 22.61 -7.94 0.09
CA LYS A 182 22.04 -7.36 1.32
C LYS A 182 20.86 -6.45 1.00
N LEU A 183 21.00 -5.63 -0.04
CA LEU A 183 19.97 -4.74 -0.54
C LEU A 183 18.76 -5.50 -1.07
N ALA A 184 18.97 -6.57 -1.86
CA ALA A 184 17.90 -7.43 -2.31
C ALA A 184 17.11 -8.03 -1.14
N ARG A 185 17.79 -8.54 -0.10
CA ARG A 185 17.13 -9.09 1.10
C ARG A 185 16.35 -8.02 1.87
N ALA A 186 16.90 -6.81 1.97
CA ALA A 186 16.23 -5.69 2.64
C ALA A 186 14.97 -5.25 1.88
N TRP A 187 15.01 -5.26 0.54
CA TRP A 187 13.84 -4.98 -0.30
C TRP A 187 12.83 -6.13 -0.31
N GLU A 188 13.26 -7.38 -0.26
CA GLU A 188 12.37 -8.55 -0.07
C GLU A 188 11.62 -8.46 1.27
N ALA A 189 12.32 -8.12 2.37
CA ALA A 189 11.71 -7.99 3.69
C ALA A 189 10.72 -6.81 3.81
N ARG A 190 10.75 -5.89 2.85
CA ARG A 190 9.86 -4.73 2.74
C ARG A 190 8.86 -4.88 1.59
N GLU A 191 8.78 -6.06 0.97
CA GLU A 191 7.88 -6.36 -0.15
C GLU A 191 8.07 -5.45 -1.39
N LEU A 192 9.23 -4.80 -1.48
CA LEU A 192 9.68 -4.03 -2.64
C LEU A 192 10.22 -4.93 -3.76
N LEU A 193 10.61 -6.16 -3.39
CA LEU A 193 10.88 -7.25 -4.32
C LEU A 193 10.02 -8.46 -3.94
N THR A 194 9.56 -9.22 -4.94
CA THR A 194 8.97 -10.53 -4.70
C THR A 194 10.02 -11.49 -4.14
N SER A 195 9.56 -12.54 -3.46
CA SER A 195 10.39 -13.72 -3.17
C SER A 195 10.84 -14.40 -4.48
N ARG A 196 11.78 -15.36 -4.39
CA ARG A 196 12.40 -15.96 -5.58
C ARG A 196 11.35 -16.56 -6.54
N PRO A 197 11.38 -16.22 -7.84
CA PRO A 197 12.31 -15.32 -8.52
C PRO A 197 12.04 -13.84 -8.18
N ARG A 198 13.09 -13.10 -7.80
CA ARG A 198 12.97 -11.70 -7.39
C ARG A 198 12.52 -10.83 -8.55
N ARG A 199 11.42 -10.11 -8.36
CA ARG A 199 10.89 -9.14 -9.31
C ARG A 199 10.62 -7.82 -8.62
N VAL A 200 10.85 -6.73 -9.35
CA VAL A 200 10.50 -5.37 -8.92
C VAL A 200 8.99 -5.29 -8.75
N THR A 201 8.52 -4.92 -7.56
CA THR A 201 7.09 -4.71 -7.31
C THR A 201 6.67 -3.30 -7.71
N TYR A 202 5.36 -3.08 -7.83
CA TYR A 202 4.80 -1.76 -8.12
C TYR A 202 5.21 -0.72 -7.06
N ALA A 203 5.32 -1.12 -5.79
CA ALA A 203 5.78 -0.25 -4.72
C ALA A 203 7.20 0.29 -4.97
N LEU A 204 8.13 -0.55 -5.42
CA LEU A 204 9.50 -0.11 -5.73
C LEU A 204 9.56 0.77 -6.97
N ARG A 205 8.70 0.54 -7.96
CA ARG A 205 8.56 1.39 -9.14
C ARG A 205 8.06 2.79 -8.78
N LEU A 206 7.02 2.90 -7.94
CA LEU A 206 6.51 4.19 -7.49
C LEU A 206 7.55 5.01 -6.72
N LEU A 207 8.42 4.35 -5.94
CA LEU A 207 9.52 5.03 -5.24
C LEU A 207 10.59 5.58 -6.18
N MET A 208 10.75 4.95 -7.34
CA MET A 208 11.67 5.41 -8.38
C MET A 208 11.17 6.71 -9.02
N GLU A 209 9.84 6.81 -9.26
CA GLU A 209 9.16 7.89 -9.99
C GLU A 209 8.87 9.14 -9.12
N ARG A 210 8.85 9.03 -7.78
CA ARG A 210 8.42 10.10 -6.85
C ARG A 210 9.37 11.32 -6.66
N GLU A 211 10.48 11.43 -7.39
CA GLU A 211 11.45 12.55 -7.25
C GLU A 211 11.77 13.29 -8.56
N GLU A 212 10.90 13.18 -9.58
CA GLU A 212 10.81 14.17 -10.66
C GLU A 212 9.76 15.24 -10.34
#